data_AF-A0A1H0GV70-F1
#
_entry.id   AF-A0A1H0GV70-F1
#
_cell.length_a   1.000
_cell.length_b   1.000
_cell.length_c   1.000
_cell.angle_alpha   90.00
_cell.angle_beta   90.00
_cell.angle_gamma   90.00
#
_symmetry.space_group_name_H-M   'P 1'
#
loop_
_entity.id
_entity.type
_entity.pdbx_description
1 polymer ?
#
loop_
_entity_poly.entity_id
_entity_poly.type
_entity_poly.pdbx_seq_one_letter_code
_entity_poly.pdbx_strand_id
1 'polypeptide(L)'
;MTDVELAIIDQFIVRFSKLQDAMGAKLFPNVLALTQEHGDLPTFIDKVNKLEKIGAIESASAWLRLREMRNQFAHDYPDDPEIQAGLLNKAYGMADDLLDCLSHIKVFSEPYRAM
;
A
#
# COMPACT_ATOMS: atom_id res chain seq x y z
N MET A 1 -26.42 -8.93 7.44
CA MET A 1 -25.60 -9.26 6.26
C MET A 1 -25.83 -10.70 5.90
N THR A 2 -25.90 -10.99 4.61
CA THR A 2 -25.88 -12.35 4.07
C THR A 2 -24.45 -12.91 4.13
N ASP A 3 -24.30 -14.23 4.04
CA ASP A 3 -22.98 -14.89 3.96
C ASP A 3 -22.16 -14.38 2.76
N VAL A 4 -22.83 -13.99 1.68
CA VAL A 4 -22.19 -13.43 0.49
C VAL A 4 -21.62 -12.03 0.77
N GLU A 5 -22.37 -11.18 1.47
CA GLU A 5 -21.91 -9.83 1.83
C GLU A 5 -20.70 -9.90 2.78
N LEU A 6 -20.73 -10.82 3.74
CA LEU A 6 -19.59 -11.11 4.62
C LEU A 6 -18.35 -11.52 3.81
N ALA A 7 -18.50 -12.48 2.89
CA ALA A 7 -17.40 -12.94 2.06
C ALA A 7 -16.81 -11.85 1.16
N ILE A 8 -17.64 -10.93 0.64
CA ILE A 8 -17.18 -9.79 -0.17
C ILE A 8 -16.31 -8.84 0.66
N ILE A 9 -16.74 -8.53 1.88
CA ILE A 9 -16.01 -7.66 2.82
C ILE A 9 -14.66 -8.28 3.19
N ASP A 10 -14.64 -9.57 3.55
CA ASP A 10 -13.40 -10.30 3.85
C ASP A 10 -12.46 -10.30 2.65
N GLN A 11 -13.01 -10.54 1.46
CA GLN A 11 -12.25 -10.55 0.22
C GLN A 11 -11.62 -9.19 -0.08
N PHE A 12 -12.33 -8.09 0.21
CA PHE A 12 -11.81 -6.73 0.09
C PHE A 12 -10.63 -6.50 1.03
N ILE A 13 -10.78 -6.79 2.33
CA ILE A 13 -9.70 -6.67 3.34
C ILE A 13 -8.44 -7.41 2.88
N VAL A 14 -8.60 -8.67 2.44
CA VAL A 14 -7.50 -9.51 1.99
C VAL A 14 -6.80 -8.93 0.76
N ARG A 15 -7.56 -8.39 -0.21
CA ARG A 15 -6.98 -7.83 -1.45
C ARG A 15 -6.25 -6.53 -1.20
N PHE A 16 -6.84 -5.63 -0.42
CA PHE A 16 -6.21 -4.37 -0.01
C PHE A 16 -4.87 -4.66 0.68
N SER A 17 -4.88 -5.55 1.66
CA SER A 17 -3.70 -5.88 2.46
C SER A 17 -2.59 -6.50 1.61
N LYS A 18 -2.93 -7.48 0.76
CA LYS A 18 -1.98 -8.14 -0.13
C LYS A 18 -1.36 -7.17 -1.14
N LEU A 19 -2.14 -6.24 -1.67
CA LEU A 19 -1.62 -5.25 -2.61
C LEU A 19 -0.63 -4.30 -1.93
N GLN A 20 -1.01 -3.73 -0.79
CA GLN A 20 -0.14 -2.84 0.00
C GLN A 20 1.18 -3.56 0.34
N ASP A 21 1.12 -4.79 0.84
CA ASP A 21 2.29 -5.58 1.21
C ASP A 21 3.18 -5.92 0.02
N ALA A 22 2.59 -6.36 -1.11
CA ALA A 22 3.35 -6.69 -2.31
C ALA A 22 4.09 -5.46 -2.85
N MET A 23 3.44 -4.30 -2.84
CA MET A 23 4.05 -3.04 -3.26
C MET A 23 5.22 -2.65 -2.34
N GLY A 24 5.01 -2.63 -1.02
CA GLY A 24 6.03 -2.23 -0.06
C GLY A 24 7.21 -3.20 0.04
N ALA A 25 6.95 -4.51 -0.05
CA ALA A 25 7.98 -5.53 0.15
C ALA A 25 8.75 -5.89 -1.13
N LYS A 26 8.14 -5.70 -2.31
CA LYS A 26 8.75 -6.13 -3.59
C LYS A 26 8.87 -4.99 -4.60
N LEU A 27 7.75 -4.31 -4.91
CA LEU A 27 7.75 -3.29 -5.97
C LEU A 27 8.70 -2.14 -5.64
N PHE A 28 8.60 -1.61 -4.43
CA PHE A 28 9.37 -0.46 -3.96
C PHE A 28 10.88 -0.72 -3.97
N PRO A 29 11.38 -1.81 -3.34
CA PRO A 29 12.80 -2.18 -3.45
C PRO A 29 13.27 -2.37 -4.90
N ASN A 30 12.46 -3.00 -5.75
CA ASN A 30 12.85 -3.26 -7.13
C ASN A 30 12.94 -1.97 -7.96
N VAL A 31 12.01 -1.03 -7.78
CA VAL A 31 12.06 0.27 -8.47
C VAL A 31 13.29 1.07 -8.04
N LEU A 32 13.62 1.07 -6.75
CA LEU A 32 14.86 1.70 -6.26
C LEU A 32 16.13 1.05 -6.82
N ALA A 33 16.12 -0.27 -7.02
CA ALA A 33 17.24 -0.99 -7.63
C ALA A 33 17.41 -0.61 -9.11
N LEU A 34 16.31 -0.43 -9.85
CA LEU A 34 16.32 -0.04 -11.27
C LEU A 34 16.90 1.36 -11.49
N THR A 35 16.69 2.30 -10.56
CA THR A 35 17.19 3.67 -10.72
C THR A 35 18.69 3.82 -10.43
N GLN A 36 19.40 2.73 -10.10
CA GLN A 36 20.82 2.72 -9.71
C GLN A 36 21.19 3.73 -8.62
N GLU A 37 20.19 4.23 -7.90
CA GLU A 37 20.32 5.16 -6.78
C GLU A 37 20.68 4.35 -5.53
N HIS A 38 21.89 3.78 -5.54
CA HIS A 38 22.43 2.97 -4.47
C HIS A 38 22.88 3.87 -3.32
N GLY A 39 21.94 4.18 -2.43
CA GLY A 39 22.24 4.62 -1.06
C GLY A 39 21.96 3.47 -0.10
N ASP A 40 22.72 3.42 0.99
CA ASP A 40 22.37 2.56 2.12
C ASP A 40 21.10 3.16 2.75
N LEU A 41 19.94 2.57 2.47
CA LEU A 41 18.64 2.99 3.01
C LEU A 41 18.28 2.02 4.14
N PRO A 42 18.76 2.28 5.38
CA PRO A 42 18.73 1.31 6.47
C PRO A 42 17.31 1.03 6.95
N THR A 43 16.38 1.98 6.79
CA THR A 43 15.01 1.84 7.26
C THR A 43 13.98 1.83 6.13
N PHE A 44 12.78 1.31 6.42
CA PHE A 44 11.68 1.35 5.47
C PHE A 44 11.25 2.79 5.14
N ILE A 45 11.25 3.69 6.12
CA ILE A 45 10.85 5.08 5.90
C ILE A 45 11.83 5.80 4.96
N ASP A 46 13.13 5.51 5.06
CA ASP A 46 14.13 6.08 4.13
C ASP A 46 13.85 5.65 2.69
N LYS A 47 13.45 4.38 2.48
CA LYS A 47 13.08 3.86 1.15
C LYS A 47 11.88 4.59 0.57
N VAL A 48 10.83 4.79 1.37
CA VAL A 48 9.62 5.48 0.90
C VAL A 48 9.91 6.97 0.63
N ASN A 49 10.66 7.65 1.51
CA ASN A 49 11.08 9.03 1.29
C ASN A 49 11.94 9.18 0.03
N LYS A 50 12.81 8.20 -0.25
CA LYS A 50 13.61 8.20 -1.47
C LYS A 50 12.75 8.02 -2.72
N LEU A 51 11.75 7.13 -2.68
CA LEU A 51 10.79 6.96 -3.78
C LEU A 51 10.03 8.26 -4.08
N GLU A 52 9.61 8.99 -3.05
CA GLU A 52 8.99 10.31 -3.22
C GLU A 52 9.97 11.31 -3.84
N LYS A 53 11.21 11.36 -3.33
CA LYS A 53 12.25 12.27 -3.83
C LYS A 53 12.58 12.07 -5.31
N ILE A 54 12.55 10.83 -5.80
CA ILE A 54 12.82 10.53 -7.22
C ILE A 54 11.55 10.62 -8.08
N GLY A 55 10.38 10.92 -7.48
CA GLY A 55 9.10 11.01 -8.19
C GLY A 55 8.48 9.66 -8.55
N ALA A 56 8.89 8.58 -7.90
CA ALA A 56 8.30 7.24 -8.11
C ALA A 56 6.96 7.05 -7.39
N ILE A 57 6.72 7.84 -6.34
CA ILE A 57 5.44 7.96 -5.64
C ILE A 57 5.17 9.44 -5.35
N GLU A 58 3.92 9.82 -5.19
CA GLU A 58 3.54 11.22 -4.95
C GLU A 58 3.77 11.67 -3.50
N SER A 59 3.55 10.79 -2.53
CA SER A 59 3.77 11.12 -1.13
C SER A 59 4.13 9.91 -0.26
N ALA A 60 5.27 9.98 0.42
CA ALA A 60 5.64 8.99 1.41
C ALA A 60 4.66 8.97 2.59
N SER A 61 4.16 10.15 2.97
CA SER A 61 3.19 10.27 4.06
C SER A 61 1.88 9.54 3.75
N ALA A 62 1.39 9.64 2.51
CA ALA A 62 0.19 8.93 2.06
C ALA A 62 0.39 7.42 2.08
N TRP A 63 1.55 6.96 1.60
CA TRP A 63 1.91 5.56 1.66
C TRP A 63 1.98 5.02 3.11
N LEU A 64 2.54 5.80 4.04
CA LEU A 64 2.59 5.41 5.45
C LEU A 64 1.18 5.31 6.07
N ARG A 65 0.23 6.17 5.69
CA ARG A 65 -1.17 6.05 6.09
C ARG A 65 -1.82 4.77 5.56
N LEU A 66 -1.56 4.40 4.29
CA LEU A 66 -2.04 3.14 3.70
C LEU A 66 -1.49 1.93 4.45
N ARG A 67 -0.20 1.95 4.81
CA ARG A 67 0.45 0.90 5.60
C ARG A 67 -0.12 0.81 7.02
N GLU A 68 -0.38 1.95 7.67
CA GLU A 68 -1.05 1.98 8.97
C GLU A 68 -2.44 1.35 8.88
N MET A 69 -3.22 1.69 7.85
CA MET A 69 -4.52 1.07 7.62
C MET A 69 -4.35 -0.46 7.54
N ARG A 70 -3.46 -0.95 6.67
CA ARG A 70 -3.20 -2.40 6.55
C ARG A 70 -2.84 -3.04 7.90
N ASN A 71 -2.03 -2.37 8.72
CA ASN A 71 -1.69 -2.87 10.06
C ASN A 71 -2.92 -2.97 10.98
N GLN A 72 -3.91 -2.09 10.85
CA GLN A 72 -5.17 -2.17 11.61
C GLN A 72 -5.97 -3.42 11.26
N PHE A 73 -5.96 -3.88 10.00
CA PHE A 73 -6.57 -5.16 9.61
C PHE A 73 -5.86 -6.40 10.16
N ALA A 74 -4.57 -6.28 10.51
CA ALA A 74 -3.83 -7.37 11.13
C ALA A 74 -4.08 -7.45 12.65
N HIS A 75 -4.72 -6.43 13.23
CA HIS A 75 -5.10 -6.41 14.63
C HIS A 75 -6.49 -7.02 14.80
N ASP A 76 -6.61 -7.97 15.72
CA ASP A 76 -7.88 -8.60 16.02
C ASP A 76 -8.67 -7.68 16.98
N TYR A 77 -9.79 -7.11 16.51
CA TYR A 77 -10.76 -6.42 17.38
C TYR A 77 -12.06 -7.24 17.40
N PRO A 78 -12.09 -8.38 18.13
CA PRO A 78 -13.18 -9.35 18.03
C PRO A 78 -14.51 -8.87 18.64
N ASP A 79 -14.49 -7.87 19.53
CA ASP A 79 -15.65 -7.50 20.35
C ASP A 79 -16.24 -6.11 20.07
N ASP A 80 -15.84 -5.43 18.98
CA ASP A 80 -16.36 -4.10 18.64
C ASP A 80 -16.76 -3.97 17.15
N PRO A 81 -18.03 -4.26 16.81
CA PRO A 81 -18.55 -4.14 15.45
C PRO A 81 -18.51 -2.72 14.89
N GLU A 82 -18.59 -1.68 15.73
CA GLU A 82 -18.56 -0.28 15.30
C GLU A 82 -17.16 0.10 14.83
N ILE A 83 -16.14 -0.32 15.56
CA ILE A 83 -14.74 -0.17 15.15
C ILE A 83 -14.48 -0.90 13.83
N GLN A 84 -14.92 -2.16 13.71
CA GLN A 84 -14.73 -2.94 12.48
C GLN A 84 -15.38 -2.28 11.26
N ALA A 85 -16.62 -1.80 11.39
CA ALA A 85 -17.30 -1.06 10.33
C ALA A 85 -16.57 0.25 9.99
N GLY A 86 -16.06 0.97 10.99
CA GLY A 86 -15.24 2.17 10.81
C GLY A 86 -13.96 1.90 10.02
N LEU A 87 -13.23 0.83 10.36
CA LEU A 87 -12.02 0.41 9.65
C LEU A 87 -12.30 0.06 8.19
N LEU A 88 -13.39 -0.67 7.93
CA LEU A 88 -13.82 -1.02 6.58
C LEU A 88 -14.13 0.21 5.73
N ASN A 89 -14.94 1.14 6.26
CA ASN A 89 -15.29 2.37 5.54
C ASN A 89 -14.06 3.22 5.24
N LYS A 90 -13.14 3.33 6.21
CA LYS A 90 -11.87 4.04 6.03
C LYS A 90 -11.03 3.39 4.94
N ALA A 91 -10.86 2.08 4.98
CA ALA A 91 -10.10 1.33 3.99
C ALA A 91 -10.70 1.44 2.58
N TYR A 92 -12.03 1.40 2.48
CA TYR A 92 -12.74 1.60 1.22
C TYR A 92 -12.45 2.98 0.63
N GLY A 93 -12.50 4.05 1.43
CA GLY A 93 -12.14 5.39 0.98
C GLY A 93 -10.67 5.57 0.60
N MET A 94 -9.78 4.70 1.08
CA MET A 94 -8.34 4.71 0.75
C MET A 94 -7.97 3.73 -0.37
N ALA A 95 -8.94 2.97 -0.90
CA ALA A 95 -8.67 1.96 -1.92
C ALA A 95 -8.18 2.62 -3.23
N ASP A 96 -8.78 3.75 -3.61
CA ASP A 96 -8.37 4.52 -4.78
C ASP A 96 -6.95 5.08 -4.60
N ASP A 97 -6.61 5.64 -3.43
CA ASP A 97 -5.25 6.10 -3.14
C ASP A 97 -4.19 4.99 -3.33
N LEU A 98 -4.51 3.75 -2.93
CA LEU A 98 -3.62 2.61 -3.11
C LEU A 98 -3.44 2.24 -4.59
N LEU A 99 -4.53 2.29 -5.36
CA LEU A 99 -4.52 2.02 -6.80
C LEU A 99 -3.81 3.12 -7.58
N ASP A 100 -3.99 4.37 -7.20
CA ASP A 100 -3.31 5.52 -7.78
C ASP A 100 -1.81 5.46 -7.52
N CYS A 101 -1.40 5.12 -6.29
CA CYS A 101 0.00 4.88 -5.97
C CYS A 101 0.61 3.76 -6.84
N LEU A 102 -0.13 2.67 -7.07
CA LEU A 102 0.29 1.58 -7.96
C LEU A 102 0.39 2.05 -9.42
N SER A 103 -0.59 2.83 -9.90
CA SER A 103 -0.62 3.36 -11.26
C SER A 103 0.59 4.27 -11.51
N HIS A 104 0.82 5.20 -10.58
CA HIS A 104 1.91 6.17 -10.64
C HIS A 104 3.28 5.49 -10.74
N ILE A 105 3.57 4.57 -9.81
CA ILE A 105 4.88 3.89 -9.79
C ILE A 105 5.08 2.98 -11.01
N LYS A 106 4.00 2.41 -11.57
CA LYS A 106 4.07 1.65 -12.83
C LYS A 106 4.52 2.56 -13.96
N VAL A 107 3.86 3.70 -14.15
CA VAL A 107 4.22 4.69 -15.19
C VAL A 107 5.66 5.16 -15.00
N PHE A 108 6.07 5.48 -13.77
CA PHE A 108 7.46 5.84 -13.46
C PHE A 108 8.46 4.75 -13.87
N SER A 109 8.11 3.48 -13.68
CA SER A 109 8.98 2.34 -13.99
C SER A 109 9.04 1.97 -15.48
N GLU A 110 8.14 2.47 -16.32
CA GLU A 110 8.06 2.09 -17.75
C GLU A 110 9.35 2.31 -18.54
N PRO A 111 10.06 3.45 -18.40
CA PRO A 111 11.32 3.69 -19.10
C PRO A 111 12.41 2.65 -18.80
N TYR A 112 12.35 2.04 -17.61
CA TYR A 112 13.34 1.06 -17.13
C TYR A 112 13.00 -0.38 -17.57
N ARG A 113 11.81 -0.65 -18.11
CA ARG A 113 11.42 -2.00 -18.58
C ARG A 113 11.99 -2.37 -19.94
N ALA A 114 12.46 -1.39 -20.72
CA ALA A 114 12.99 -1.56 -22.07
C ALA A 114 14.53 -1.55 -22.14
N MET A 115 15.20 -1.41 -20.99
CA MET A 115 16.65 -1.57 -20.82
C MET A 115 17.00 -3.01 -20.42
#